data_AF-A0A834BWX3-F1
#
_entry.id   AF-A0A834BWX3-F1
#
_cell.length_a   1.000
_cell.length_b   1.000
_cell.length_c   1.000
_cell.angle_alpha   90.00
_cell.angle_beta   90.00
_cell.angle_gamma   90.00
#
_symmetry.space_group_name_H-M   'P 1'
#
loop_
_entity.id
_entity.type
_entity.pdbx_description
1 polymer ?
#
loop_
_entity_poly.entity_id
_entity_poly.type
_entity_poly.pdbx_seq_one_letter_code
_entity_poly.pdbx_strand_id
1 'polypeptide(L)'
;MFPKLRCDFIRQSRAFALSAARRLPVYLSAFLSVGLLFDRLFVQVSVCLPVELSVFPCVLVLSAVKGILAFEKRSPASIVCPNVSFAHWIIHEDGFSGDDVKQYKPVVYSNTIQSLAAIVRAMDTLGLEYGDKERKADAKMVCDVVSRMEDTEPFSAELLSAMMRLWSDSGIQECFSRAREYQLNDSAQYYLDSLDRIGAPDYQPTEQDILRTRVKTTGIVETHFTFKNLHFRLFDVGGQRSERKKWIHCFEDVTAIIFCVALSGYDQVLHEDETTNRMHESMKLFDSICNNKWFKDTSIILFLNKKDLFENKIIKSPLSICFPDYSGPNTYQDGIEYIKAQYDSKNKSPNKEVYSHVTCATDTNNIQFVFDAVTDVIIAKNLRGCGLY
;
A
#
# COMPACT_ATOMS: atom_id res chain seq x y z
N MET A 1 -59.65 -57.17 -15.64
CA MET A 1 -60.33 -56.79 -16.91
C MET A 1 -60.21 -55.27 -17.09
N PHE A 2 -59.11 -54.78 -17.68
CA PHE A 2 -58.81 -53.32 -17.74
C PHE A 2 -58.56 -52.75 -19.16
N PRO A 3 -59.48 -52.91 -20.13
CA PRO A 3 -59.40 -52.22 -21.43
C PRO A 3 -59.90 -50.76 -21.38
N LYS A 4 -59.63 -50.02 -20.28
CA LYS A 4 -60.01 -48.60 -20.12
C LYS A 4 -58.96 -47.69 -19.45
N LEU A 5 -57.79 -48.21 -19.07
CA LEU A 5 -56.74 -47.45 -18.37
C LEU A 5 -55.45 -47.20 -19.20
N ARG A 6 -55.48 -47.52 -20.51
CA ARG A 6 -54.33 -47.32 -21.43
C ARG A 6 -54.45 -46.10 -22.36
N CYS A 7 -55.59 -45.39 -22.35
CA CYS A 7 -55.83 -44.23 -23.23
C CYS A 7 -55.43 -42.88 -22.61
N ASP A 8 -55.46 -42.72 -21.29
CA ASP A 8 -55.18 -41.41 -20.66
C ASP A 8 -53.67 -41.12 -20.52
N PHE A 9 -52.84 -42.15 -20.40
CA PHE A 9 -51.37 -41.99 -20.33
C PHE A 9 -50.77 -41.46 -21.65
N ILE A 10 -51.34 -41.85 -22.80
CA ILE A 10 -50.89 -41.39 -24.13
C ILE A 10 -51.30 -39.93 -24.42
N ARG A 11 -52.33 -39.41 -23.74
CA ARG A 11 -52.72 -37.99 -23.85
C ARG A 11 -51.82 -37.06 -23.03
N GLN A 12 -51.35 -37.46 -21.84
CA GLN A 12 -50.46 -36.62 -21.04
C GLN A 12 -49.06 -36.44 -21.67
N SER A 13 -48.48 -37.48 -22.27
CA SER A 13 -47.15 -37.39 -22.90
C SER A 13 -47.10 -36.48 -24.14
N ARG A 14 -48.23 -36.27 -24.86
CA ARG A 14 -48.28 -35.35 -26.01
C ARG A 14 -48.42 -33.88 -25.60
N ALA A 15 -49.00 -33.58 -24.45
CA ALA A 15 -49.12 -32.20 -23.95
C ALA A 15 -47.76 -31.63 -23.48
N PHE A 16 -46.91 -32.46 -22.87
CA PHE A 16 -45.60 -32.01 -22.37
C PHE A 16 -44.59 -31.76 -23.51
N ALA A 17 -44.57 -32.62 -24.55
CA ALA A 17 -43.70 -32.46 -25.71
C ALA A 17 -44.00 -31.21 -26.55
N LEU A 18 -45.28 -30.79 -26.64
CA LEU A 18 -45.69 -29.57 -27.35
C LEU A 18 -45.44 -28.27 -26.58
N SER A 19 -45.19 -28.36 -25.26
CA SER A 19 -44.76 -27.21 -24.44
C SER A 19 -43.24 -26.96 -24.58
N ALA A 20 -42.44 -28.02 -24.62
CA ALA A 20 -40.98 -27.92 -24.76
C ALA A 20 -40.53 -27.47 -26.17
N ALA A 21 -41.24 -27.87 -27.23
CA ALA A 21 -40.86 -27.60 -28.63
C ALA A 21 -41.16 -26.16 -29.12
N ARG A 22 -41.65 -25.25 -28.26
CA ARG A 22 -41.94 -23.84 -28.61
C ARG A 22 -40.97 -22.81 -27.98
N ARG A 23 -39.83 -23.25 -27.43
CA ARG A 23 -38.80 -22.36 -26.85
C ARG A 23 -37.42 -22.44 -27.52
N LEU A 24 -37.33 -23.00 -28.72
CA LEU A 24 -36.22 -22.77 -29.67
C LEU A 24 -36.79 -22.07 -30.91
N PRO A 25 -37.06 -20.74 -30.84
CA PRO A 25 -36.21 -19.81 -31.58
C PRO A 25 -36.21 -18.35 -31.04
N VAL A 26 -35.73 -18.11 -29.81
CA VAL A 26 -35.56 -16.73 -29.26
C VAL A 26 -34.10 -16.37 -28.96
N TYR A 27 -33.20 -17.36 -28.89
CA TYR A 27 -31.78 -17.16 -28.61
C TYR A 27 -30.91 -16.84 -29.85
N LEU A 28 -31.48 -16.69 -31.04
CA LEU A 28 -30.72 -16.46 -32.29
C LEU A 28 -30.89 -15.07 -32.92
N SER A 29 -31.75 -14.19 -32.39
CA SER A 29 -31.80 -12.77 -32.80
C SER A 29 -31.07 -11.83 -31.82
N ALA A 30 -30.92 -12.24 -30.55
CA ALA A 30 -30.18 -11.45 -29.55
C ALA A 30 -28.66 -11.35 -29.86
N PHE A 31 -28.09 -12.35 -30.55
CA PHE A 31 -26.65 -12.37 -30.88
C PHE A 31 -26.23 -11.49 -32.06
N LEU A 32 -27.18 -10.95 -32.84
CA LEU A 32 -26.90 -10.10 -34.01
C LEU A 32 -27.16 -8.60 -33.77
N SER A 33 -27.72 -8.22 -32.61
CA SER A 33 -28.03 -6.82 -32.28
C SER A 33 -27.00 -6.14 -31.36
N VAL A 34 -26.10 -6.90 -30.74
CA VAL A 34 -25.09 -6.36 -29.80
C VAL A 34 -23.83 -5.86 -30.52
N GLY A 35 -23.55 -6.35 -31.73
CA GLY A 35 -22.37 -5.96 -32.52
C GLY A 35 -22.42 -4.58 -33.18
N LEU A 36 -23.51 -3.81 -33.02
CA LEU A 36 -23.70 -2.48 -33.62
C LEU A 36 -23.96 -1.36 -32.60
N LEU A 37 -23.86 -1.66 -31.30
CA LEU A 37 -24.00 -0.65 -30.23
C LEU A 37 -22.66 -0.08 -29.72
N PHE A 38 -21.53 -0.49 -30.30
CA PHE A 38 -20.19 -0.06 -29.87
C PHE A 38 -19.67 1.24 -30.53
N ASP A 39 -20.36 1.77 -31.56
CA ASP A 39 -19.88 2.92 -32.36
C ASP A 39 -20.71 4.21 -32.21
N ARG A 40 -21.73 4.27 -31.34
CA ARG A 40 -22.63 5.43 -31.22
C ARG A 40 -23.09 5.79 -29.79
N LEU A 41 -22.20 5.70 -28.80
CA LEU A 41 -22.43 6.31 -27.48
C LEU A 41 -21.28 7.20 -26.96
N PHE A 42 -20.54 7.79 -27.89
CA PHE A 42 -20.03 9.16 -27.68
C PHE A 42 -21.15 10.15 -28.07
N VAL A 43 -21.15 11.34 -27.45
CA VAL A 43 -22.07 12.50 -27.66
C VAL A 43 -23.28 12.60 -26.70
N GLN A 44 -23.16 13.52 -25.71
CA GLN A 44 -24.23 14.30 -25.03
C GLN A 44 -25.27 13.55 -24.14
N VAL A 45 -25.86 14.12 -23.07
CA VAL A 45 -25.66 15.36 -22.27
C VAL A 45 -26.37 15.20 -20.90
N SER A 46 -25.99 15.99 -19.88
CA SER A 46 -26.65 16.09 -18.56
C SER A 46 -28.13 16.56 -18.62
N VAL A 47 -28.93 16.34 -17.54
CA VAL A 47 -29.89 17.29 -16.90
C VAL A 47 -31.02 16.59 -16.08
N CYS A 48 -31.15 17.01 -14.80
CA CYS A 48 -32.30 17.02 -13.85
C CYS A 48 -33.38 15.89 -13.72
N LEU A 49 -33.47 15.31 -12.50
CA LEU A 49 -34.58 15.32 -11.48
C LEU A 49 -36.08 15.52 -11.90
N PRO A 50 -37.11 15.10 -11.10
CA PRO A 50 -37.19 14.23 -9.89
C PRO A 50 -38.46 13.29 -9.81
N VAL A 51 -38.73 12.72 -8.60
CA VAL A 51 -40.02 12.21 -8.01
C VAL A 51 -40.31 10.69 -7.97
N GLU A 52 -40.45 10.21 -6.73
CA GLU A 52 -41.22 9.11 -6.10
C GLU A 52 -42.14 8.21 -6.98
N LEU A 53 -42.28 6.89 -6.75
CA LEU A 53 -42.74 6.25 -5.49
C LEU A 53 -42.38 4.74 -5.40
N SER A 54 -42.65 4.13 -4.26
CA SER A 54 -42.09 2.84 -3.77
C SER A 54 -42.97 1.59 -3.97
N VAL A 55 -42.37 0.41 -3.76
CA VAL A 55 -42.82 -0.72 -2.89
C VAL A 55 -42.24 -2.06 -3.39
N PHE A 56 -41.11 -2.49 -2.81
CA PHE A 56 -40.71 -3.87 -2.43
C PHE A 56 -39.22 -3.83 -1.99
N PRO A 57 -38.81 -4.49 -0.89
CA PRO A 57 -37.45 -4.35 -0.35
C PRO A 57 -36.46 -5.28 -1.04
N CYS A 58 -36.07 -4.96 -2.28
CA CYS A 58 -34.78 -5.38 -2.80
C CYS A 58 -33.72 -4.43 -2.26
N VAL A 59 -33.16 -4.75 -1.09
CA VAL A 59 -31.90 -4.15 -0.65
C VAL A 59 -30.82 -4.61 -1.62
N LEU A 60 -30.60 -3.82 -2.68
CA LEU A 60 -29.31 -3.77 -3.34
C LEU A 60 -28.32 -3.31 -2.27
N VAL A 61 -27.71 -4.29 -1.61
CA VAL A 61 -26.44 -4.10 -0.92
C VAL A 61 -25.44 -3.78 -2.03
N LEU A 62 -25.39 -2.51 -2.43
CA LEU A 62 -24.21 -1.90 -3.01
C LEU A 62 -23.13 -2.06 -1.95
N SER A 63 -22.44 -3.19 -2.04
CA SER A 63 -21.45 -3.67 -1.08
C SER A 63 -20.28 -2.71 -1.08
N ALA A 64 -20.40 -1.69 -0.23
CA ALA A 64 -19.40 -0.67 -0.01
C ALA A 64 -18.06 -1.37 0.23
N VAL A 65 -17.11 -1.13 -0.68
CA VAL A 65 -15.82 -1.81 -0.74
C VAL A 65 -15.07 -1.51 0.55
N LYS A 66 -15.08 -2.46 1.48
CA LYS A 66 -14.24 -2.43 2.67
C LYS A 66 -12.87 -2.97 2.26
N GLY A 67 -11.92 -2.08 2.06
CA GLY A 67 -10.51 -2.45 1.93
C GLY A 67 -9.87 -2.52 3.31
N ILE A 68 -9.36 -3.69 3.71
CA ILE A 68 -8.39 -3.75 4.81
C ILE A 68 -7.00 -3.53 4.22
N LEU A 69 -6.30 -2.50 4.69
CA LEU A 69 -4.85 -2.56 4.60
C LEU A 69 -4.36 -3.47 5.72
N ALA A 70 -3.57 -4.48 5.40
CA ALA A 70 -2.89 -5.29 6.41
C ALA A 70 -1.38 -5.15 6.16
N PHE A 71 -0.64 -4.74 7.19
CA PHE A 71 0.73 -4.29 7.02
C PHE A 71 1.77 -5.26 7.55
N GLU A 72 2.87 -5.33 6.82
CA GLU A 72 3.99 -6.18 7.14
C GLU A 72 5.20 -5.43 7.67
N LYS A 73 5.86 -6.02 8.67
CA LYS A 73 6.64 -5.20 9.59
C LYS A 73 7.99 -4.80 9.02
N ARG A 74 8.11 -3.49 8.80
CA ARG A 74 9.29 -2.85 8.22
C ARG A 74 9.51 -3.18 6.73
N SER A 75 8.40 -3.40 6.02
CA SER A 75 7.87 -2.20 5.37
C SER A 75 7.50 -1.19 6.44
N PRO A 76 8.23 -0.08 6.58
CA PRO A 76 7.90 0.85 7.64
C PRO A 76 6.51 1.40 7.35
N ALA A 77 5.56 1.04 8.21
CA ALA A 77 4.24 1.66 8.36
C ALA A 77 4.37 3.10 8.91
N SER A 78 5.30 3.84 8.29
CA SER A 78 5.80 5.19 8.57
C SER A 78 6.82 5.66 7.50
N ILE A 79 7.01 4.99 6.36
CA ILE A 79 7.49 5.65 5.13
C ILE A 79 6.42 5.50 4.06
N VAL A 80 5.67 4.40 4.10
CA VAL A 80 4.49 4.15 3.29
C VAL A 80 3.58 3.21 4.12
N CYS A 81 2.57 3.61 4.89
CA CYS A 81 1.43 4.47 4.60
C CYS A 81 1.71 5.66 3.69
N PRO A 82 1.22 5.61 2.45
CA PRO A 82 0.85 6.82 1.79
C PRO A 82 -0.59 7.20 2.26
N ASN A 83 -1.05 6.73 3.42
CA ASN A 83 -2.46 6.86 3.85
C ASN A 83 -2.83 8.25 4.39
N VAL A 84 -1.88 9.19 4.41
CA VAL A 84 -2.14 10.65 4.36
C VAL A 84 -1.34 11.32 3.21
N SER A 85 -0.74 10.49 2.34
CA SER A 85 -0.29 10.81 0.98
C SER A 85 -1.36 10.27 0.03
N PHE A 86 -1.16 9.24 -0.81
CA PHE A 86 -2.21 8.37 -1.41
C PHE A 86 -3.64 8.64 -0.92
N ALA A 87 -4.10 8.31 0.30
CA ALA A 87 -5.52 8.55 0.66
C ALA A 87 -5.93 10.04 0.57
N HIS A 88 -5.05 10.95 1.00
CA HIS A 88 -5.18 12.40 0.82
C HIS A 88 -5.13 12.80 -0.66
N TRP A 89 -4.15 12.29 -1.41
CA TRP A 89 -3.94 12.46 -2.86
C TRP A 89 -5.07 11.83 -3.73
N ILE A 90 -5.89 10.95 -3.13
CA ILE A 90 -7.06 10.30 -3.73
C ILE A 90 -8.33 11.08 -3.40
N ILE A 91 -8.41 11.67 -2.21
CA ILE A 91 -9.48 12.58 -1.80
C ILE A 91 -9.36 13.93 -2.52
N HIS A 92 -8.12 14.40 -2.68
CA HIS A 92 -7.78 15.70 -3.25
C HIS A 92 -7.16 15.51 -4.63
N GLU A 93 -8.02 15.50 -5.66
CA GLU A 93 -7.60 15.62 -7.07
C GLU A 93 -6.75 16.88 -7.33
N ASP A 94 -6.86 17.89 -6.44
CA ASP A 94 -6.12 19.16 -6.44
C ASP A 94 -4.79 19.14 -5.64
N GLY A 95 -4.36 17.99 -5.09
CA GLY A 95 -3.10 17.86 -4.34
C GLY A 95 -3.16 18.31 -2.87
N PHE A 96 -2.02 18.75 -2.31
CA PHE A 96 -1.94 19.18 -0.91
C PHE A 96 -2.35 20.66 -0.73
N SER A 97 -3.23 20.94 0.23
CA SER A 97 -3.70 22.28 0.54
C SER A 97 -2.67 23.12 1.29
N GLY A 98 -2.85 24.45 1.29
CA GLY A 98 -1.99 25.37 2.03
C GLY A 98 -2.01 25.19 3.56
N ASP A 99 -2.99 24.48 4.12
CA ASP A 99 -3.01 24.10 5.54
C ASP A 99 -2.28 22.77 5.79
N ASP A 100 -2.34 21.82 4.85
CA ASP A 100 -1.51 20.60 4.90
C ASP A 100 -0.02 20.97 4.91
N VAL A 101 0.40 21.90 4.03
CA VAL A 101 1.79 22.39 3.96
C VAL A 101 2.26 22.93 5.32
N LYS A 102 1.41 23.65 6.06
CA LYS A 102 1.71 24.14 7.43
C LYS A 102 1.82 22.99 8.43
N GLN A 103 0.94 21.99 8.35
CA GLN A 103 0.93 20.83 9.24
C GLN A 103 2.14 19.91 9.03
N TYR A 104 2.60 19.75 7.78
CA TYR A 104 3.73 18.90 7.44
C TYR A 104 5.11 19.57 7.61
N LYS A 105 5.20 20.90 7.56
CA LYS A 105 6.48 21.61 7.71
C LYS A 105 7.26 21.24 9.00
N PRO A 106 6.64 21.21 10.20
CA PRO A 106 7.30 20.72 11.42
C PRO A 106 7.71 19.25 11.36
N VAL A 107 6.94 18.41 10.64
CA VAL A 107 7.24 16.99 10.48
C VAL A 107 8.47 16.78 9.61
N VAL A 108 8.64 17.57 8.53
CA VAL A 108 9.85 17.54 7.68
C VAL A 108 11.08 17.96 8.48
N TYR A 109 10.99 19.02 9.29
CA TYR A 109 12.08 19.44 10.18
C TYR A 109 12.50 18.32 11.15
N SER A 110 11.54 17.74 11.87
CA SER A 110 11.82 16.65 12.81
C SER A 110 12.41 15.44 12.09
N ASN A 111 11.86 15.07 10.93
CA ASN A 111 12.39 13.97 10.12
C ASN A 111 13.84 14.18 9.67
N THR A 112 14.21 15.42 9.33
CA THR A 112 15.56 15.78 8.90
C THR A 112 16.54 15.71 10.07
N ILE A 113 16.22 16.38 11.18
CA ILE A 113 17.06 16.45 12.39
C ILE A 113 17.21 15.06 13.03
N GLN A 114 16.12 14.31 13.20
CA GLN A 114 16.14 12.95 13.77
C GLN A 114 16.94 11.98 12.89
N SER A 115 16.92 12.14 11.56
CA SER A 115 17.72 11.31 10.66
C SER A 115 19.22 11.55 10.86
N LEU A 116 19.67 12.81 10.94
CA LEU A 116 21.07 13.11 11.21
C LEU A 116 21.49 12.68 12.62
N ALA A 117 20.66 12.92 13.63
CA ALA A 117 20.90 12.48 15.00
C ALA A 117 21.02 10.94 15.12
N ALA A 118 20.27 10.18 14.31
CA ALA A 118 20.39 8.73 14.24
C ALA A 118 21.75 8.27 13.67
N ILE A 119 22.26 8.95 12.63
CA ILE A 119 23.59 8.67 12.06
C ILE A 119 24.69 9.02 13.07
N VAL A 120 24.61 10.19 13.72
CA VAL A 120 25.55 10.61 14.77
C VAL A 120 25.64 9.58 15.91
N ARG A 121 24.50 9.10 16.43
CA ARG A 121 24.48 8.05 17.48
C ARG A 121 25.00 6.69 16.98
N ALA A 122 24.83 6.42 15.68
CA ALA A 122 25.38 5.21 15.08
C ALA A 122 26.90 5.27 14.92
N MET A 123 27.53 6.43 14.74
CA MET A 123 29.00 6.56 14.73
C MET A 123 29.61 6.04 16.03
N ASP A 124 29.10 6.48 17.19
CA ASP A 124 29.55 6.00 18.50
C ASP A 124 29.36 4.49 18.66
N THR A 125 28.25 3.94 18.14
CA THR A 125 27.91 2.51 18.22
C THR A 125 28.80 1.65 17.30
N LEU A 126 29.16 2.17 16.13
CA LEU A 126 29.99 1.47 15.13
C LEU A 126 31.49 1.73 15.29
N GLY A 127 31.89 2.58 16.24
CA GLY A 127 33.28 2.94 16.52
C GLY A 127 33.94 3.81 15.44
N LEU A 128 33.16 4.66 14.76
CA LEU A 128 33.62 5.52 13.67
C LEU A 128 34.06 6.90 14.18
N GLU A 129 35.21 7.40 13.72
CA GLU A 129 35.63 8.79 13.96
C GLU A 129 35.06 9.73 12.88
N TYR A 130 34.89 11.01 13.24
CA TYR A 130 34.62 12.09 12.29
C TYR A 130 35.85 12.35 11.41
N GLY A 131 35.64 12.71 10.16
CA GLY A 131 36.72 13.17 9.26
C GLY A 131 37.39 14.43 9.78
N ASP A 132 36.58 15.38 10.28
CA ASP A 132 37.03 16.55 11.03
C ASP A 132 36.58 16.46 12.50
N LYS A 133 37.56 16.50 13.42
CA LYS A 133 37.31 16.38 14.87
C LYS A 133 36.52 17.56 15.45
N GLU A 134 36.48 18.71 14.77
CA GLU A 134 35.61 19.83 15.15
C GLU A 134 34.12 19.51 14.98
N ARG A 135 33.74 18.57 14.11
CA ARG A 135 32.33 18.14 13.92
C ARG A 135 31.70 17.56 15.18
N LYS A 136 32.49 17.18 16.19
CA LYS A 136 31.96 16.75 17.50
C LYS A 136 31.11 17.83 18.19
N ALA A 137 31.40 19.11 17.96
CA ALA A 137 30.58 20.23 18.47
C ALA A 137 29.25 20.34 17.72
N ASP A 138 29.28 20.21 16.39
CA ASP A 138 28.09 20.21 15.53
C ASP A 138 27.18 19.01 15.85
N ALA A 139 27.76 17.82 16.03
CA ALA A 139 27.06 16.60 16.40
C ALA A 139 26.34 16.74 17.76
N LYS A 140 26.99 17.39 18.73
CA LYS A 140 26.36 17.71 20.02
C LYS A 140 25.18 18.67 19.84
N MET A 141 25.32 19.72 19.02
CA MET A 141 24.23 20.67 18.77
C MET A 141 22.98 19.98 18.22
N VAL A 142 23.12 19.12 17.21
CA VAL A 142 22.01 18.35 16.62
C VAL A 142 21.35 17.42 17.66
N CYS A 143 22.15 16.72 18.47
CA CYS A 143 21.63 15.85 19.54
C CYS A 143 20.94 16.64 20.68
N ASP A 144 21.42 17.83 21.00
CA ASP A 144 20.83 18.70 22.03
C ASP A 144 19.45 19.20 21.59
N VAL A 145 19.28 19.61 20.33
CA VAL A 145 17.97 20.03 19.76
C VAL A 145 16.93 18.91 19.89
N VAL A 146 17.29 17.67 19.52
CA VAL A 146 16.41 16.49 19.72
C VAL A 146 16.11 16.25 21.20
N SER A 147 17.10 16.44 22.08
CA SER A 147 16.92 16.22 23.52
C SER A 147 16.05 17.29 24.19
N ARG A 148 15.99 18.50 23.61
CA ARG A 148 15.07 19.58 24.04
C ARG A 148 13.68 19.49 23.39
N MET A 149 13.46 18.55 22.47
CA MET A 149 12.23 18.42 21.67
C MET A 149 11.93 19.67 20.82
N GLU A 150 12.98 20.34 20.34
CA GLU A 150 12.92 21.52 19.47
C GLU A 150 13.04 21.14 17.98
N ASP A 151 13.05 19.84 17.66
CA ASP A 151 13.27 19.35 16.29
C ASP A 151 12.09 19.62 15.34
N THR A 152 10.98 20.18 15.82
CA THR A 152 9.84 20.64 15.01
C THR A 152 9.96 22.08 14.53
N GLU A 153 10.91 22.86 15.04
CA GLU A 153 11.05 24.29 14.76
C GLU A 153 11.89 24.56 13.50
N PRO A 154 11.74 25.75 12.86
CA PRO A 154 12.62 26.19 11.79
C PRO A 154 14.10 26.18 12.21
N PHE A 155 14.98 25.77 11.31
CA PHE A 155 16.40 25.66 11.62
C PHE A 155 17.00 27.06 11.89
N SER A 156 17.77 27.19 12.98
CA SER A 156 18.63 28.38 13.15
C SER A 156 19.77 28.35 12.13
N ALA A 157 20.35 29.52 11.82
CA ALA A 157 21.47 29.61 10.88
C ALA A 157 22.68 28.77 11.33
N GLU A 158 22.92 28.70 12.65
CA GLU A 158 23.96 27.90 13.29
C GLU A 158 23.66 26.41 13.13
N LEU A 159 22.41 25.99 13.41
CA LEU A 159 21.97 24.60 13.28
C LEU A 159 22.05 24.11 11.84
N LEU A 160 21.53 24.87 10.88
CA LEU A 160 21.62 24.55 9.46
C LEU A 160 23.08 24.38 9.03
N SER A 161 23.94 25.33 9.41
CA SER A 161 25.38 25.27 9.09
C SER A 161 26.05 24.05 9.72
N ALA A 162 25.69 23.68 10.96
CA ALA A 162 26.19 22.49 11.64
C ALA A 162 25.73 21.20 10.93
N MET A 163 24.46 21.13 10.53
CA MET A 163 23.90 19.99 9.79
C MET A 163 24.56 19.80 8.43
N MET A 164 24.80 20.88 7.68
CA MET A 164 25.50 20.82 6.39
C MET A 164 26.96 20.38 6.53
N ARG A 165 27.68 20.88 7.54
CA ARG A 165 29.06 20.45 7.85
C ARG A 165 29.13 18.98 8.26
N LEU A 166 28.18 18.52 9.07
CA LEU A 166 28.08 17.10 9.44
C LEU A 166 27.79 16.23 8.22
N TRP A 167 26.80 16.59 7.39
CA TRP A 167 26.47 15.78 6.22
C TRP A 167 27.61 15.71 5.20
N SER A 168 28.45 16.74 5.13
CA SER A 168 29.66 16.75 4.30
C SER A 168 30.85 16.00 4.90
N ASP A 169 30.78 15.53 6.16
CA ASP A 169 31.89 14.85 6.83
C ASP A 169 32.06 13.40 6.35
N SER A 170 33.30 12.98 6.11
CA SER A 170 33.59 11.63 5.57
C SER A 170 33.22 10.50 6.53
N GLY A 171 33.31 10.71 7.85
CA GLY A 171 32.91 9.72 8.85
C GLY A 171 31.39 9.59 8.96
N ILE A 172 30.66 10.70 8.80
CA ILE A 172 29.18 10.69 8.68
C ILE A 172 28.76 9.95 7.40
N GLN A 173 29.42 10.21 6.27
CA GLN A 173 29.14 9.51 5.00
C GLN A 173 29.48 8.01 5.06
N GLU A 174 30.59 7.64 5.69
CA GLU A 174 30.91 6.21 5.95
C GLU A 174 29.83 5.57 6.83
N CYS A 175 29.43 6.22 7.93
CA CYS A 175 28.36 5.74 8.79
C CYS A 175 27.03 5.60 8.05
N PHE A 176 26.69 6.55 7.17
CA PHE A 176 25.51 6.48 6.32
C PHE A 176 25.56 5.30 5.33
N SER A 177 26.74 5.01 4.74
CA SER A 177 26.91 3.83 3.87
C SER A 177 26.60 2.50 4.58
N ARG A 178 26.75 2.48 5.91
CA ARG A 178 26.48 1.34 6.81
C ARG A 178 25.07 1.36 7.42
N ALA A 179 24.14 2.19 6.92
CA ALA A 179 22.76 2.35 7.44
C ALA A 179 21.86 1.10 7.46
N ARG A 180 22.34 -0.08 7.03
CA ARG A 180 21.66 -1.37 7.30
C ARG A 180 21.92 -1.90 8.71
N GLU A 181 23.02 -1.49 9.34
CA GLU A 181 23.48 -1.97 10.65
C GLU A 181 22.75 -1.30 11.84
N TYR A 182 22.01 -0.22 11.58
CA TYR A 182 21.27 0.54 12.59
C TYR A 182 19.92 1.05 12.03
N GLN A 183 19.21 1.85 12.84
CA GLN A 183 17.83 2.24 12.56
C GLN A 183 17.71 3.65 11.96
N LEU A 184 17.90 3.73 10.64
CA LEU A 184 17.71 4.98 9.88
C LEU A 184 16.32 5.08 9.20
N ASN A 185 15.97 6.29 8.77
CA ASN A 185 14.83 6.55 7.89
C ASN A 185 15.26 6.44 6.43
N ASP A 186 14.54 5.70 5.58
CA ASP A 186 14.93 5.57 4.16
C ASP A 186 14.88 6.94 3.42
N SER A 187 14.05 7.88 3.89
CA SER A 187 14.02 9.28 3.39
C SER A 187 15.19 10.15 3.88
N ALA A 188 16.09 9.64 4.73
CA ALA A 188 17.15 10.43 5.37
C ALA A 188 18.02 11.17 4.34
N GLN A 189 18.55 10.46 3.35
CA GLN A 189 19.40 11.07 2.32
C GLN A 189 18.67 12.19 1.56
N TYR A 190 17.42 11.97 1.15
CA TYR A 190 16.64 12.98 0.43
C TYR A 190 16.54 14.32 1.18
N TYR A 191 16.33 14.25 2.50
CA TYR A 191 16.27 15.46 3.35
C TYR A 191 17.65 16.07 3.60
N LEU A 192 18.68 15.24 3.83
CA LEU A 192 20.03 15.72 4.12
C LEU A 192 20.76 16.30 2.89
N ASP A 193 20.46 15.78 1.69
CA ASP A 193 20.88 16.34 0.40
C ASP A 193 20.13 17.65 0.05
N SER A 194 19.04 17.98 0.78
CA SER A 194 18.20 19.19 0.57
C SER A 194 18.29 20.21 1.73
N LEU A 195 19.33 20.17 2.56
CA LEU A 195 19.41 20.99 3.78
C LEU A 195 19.32 22.50 3.52
N ASP A 196 19.95 22.96 2.44
CA ASP A 196 19.91 24.36 1.98
C ASP A 196 18.48 24.82 1.67
N ARG A 197 17.72 24.01 0.94
CA ARG A 197 16.32 24.27 0.56
C ARG A 197 15.38 24.20 1.76
N ILE A 198 15.55 23.21 2.64
CA ILE A 198 14.68 22.99 3.80
C ILE A 198 14.96 24.04 4.89
N GLY A 199 16.21 24.44 5.07
CA GLY A 199 16.63 25.48 6.00
C GLY A 199 16.39 26.92 5.54
N ALA A 200 15.86 27.14 4.33
CA ALA A 200 15.56 28.47 3.83
C ALA A 200 14.47 29.18 4.67
N PRO A 201 14.58 30.50 4.95
CA PRO A 201 13.60 31.21 5.79
C PRO A 201 12.16 31.16 5.25
N ASP A 202 12.02 31.13 3.93
CA ASP A 202 10.76 31.08 3.18
C ASP A 202 10.36 29.66 2.76
N TYR A 203 11.08 28.62 3.21
CA TYR A 203 10.82 27.21 2.86
C TYR A 203 9.34 26.83 3.03
N GLN A 204 8.79 26.20 2.00
CA GLN A 204 7.51 25.49 2.05
C GLN A 204 7.73 24.04 1.61
N PRO A 205 7.21 23.05 2.36
CA PRO A 205 7.19 21.67 1.90
C PRO A 205 6.60 21.52 0.51
N THR A 206 7.40 20.94 -0.38
CA THR A 206 6.92 20.42 -1.65
C THR A 206 6.09 19.17 -1.42
N GLU A 207 5.25 18.79 -2.38
CA GLU A 207 4.56 17.50 -2.33
C GLU A 207 5.53 16.35 -2.08
N GLN A 208 6.70 16.36 -2.73
CA GLN A 208 7.71 15.32 -2.59
C GLN A 208 8.30 15.24 -1.17
N ASP A 209 8.38 16.36 -0.44
CA ASP A 209 8.76 16.37 0.98
C ASP A 209 7.67 15.72 1.82
N ILE A 210 6.41 16.09 1.60
CA ILE A 210 5.22 15.58 2.31
C ILE A 210 5.08 14.06 2.09
N LEU A 211 5.15 13.60 0.84
CA LEU A 211 5.12 12.18 0.43
C LEU A 211 6.24 11.35 1.08
N ARG A 212 7.34 11.97 1.50
CA ARG A 212 8.49 11.31 2.14
C ARG A 212 8.49 11.40 3.67
N THR A 213 7.52 12.11 4.25
CA THR A 213 7.43 12.28 5.71
C THR A 213 7.10 10.96 6.41
N ARG A 214 7.66 10.84 7.61
CA ARG A 214 7.56 9.68 8.48
C ARG A 214 6.78 10.04 9.73
N VAL A 215 5.50 9.68 9.71
CA VAL A 215 4.61 9.69 10.89
C VAL A 215 4.27 8.24 11.24
N LYS A 216 4.28 7.89 12.53
CA LYS A 216 3.91 6.54 12.99
C LYS A 216 2.38 6.45 13.11
N THR A 217 1.70 5.70 12.23
CA THR A 217 0.27 5.43 12.42
C THR A 217 0.04 4.64 13.72
N THR A 218 -0.86 5.14 14.56
CA THR A 218 -1.33 4.50 15.79
C THR A 218 -2.85 4.35 15.75
N GLY A 219 -3.37 3.19 16.14
CA GLY A 219 -4.80 2.90 16.03
C GLY A 219 -5.24 2.49 14.63
N ILE A 220 -6.47 2.91 14.29
CA ILE A 220 -7.16 2.68 13.02
C ILE A 220 -7.70 4.03 12.55
N VAL A 221 -7.47 4.36 11.29
CA VAL A 221 -8.04 5.54 10.64
C VAL A 221 -8.95 5.05 9.52
N GLU A 222 -10.21 5.49 9.53
CA GLU A 222 -11.16 5.20 8.45
C GLU A 222 -11.26 6.43 7.53
N THR A 223 -11.15 6.20 6.23
CA THR A 223 -11.18 7.24 5.21
C THR A 223 -12.22 6.90 4.15
N HIS A 224 -13.11 7.85 3.85
CA HIS A 224 -14.16 7.70 2.83
C HIS A 224 -13.83 8.58 1.63
N PHE A 225 -13.93 8.02 0.43
CA PHE A 225 -13.75 8.77 -0.82
C PHE A 225 -14.56 8.12 -1.95
N THR A 226 -14.70 8.84 -3.08
CA THR A 226 -15.42 8.36 -4.26
C THR A 226 -14.49 8.39 -5.45
N PHE A 227 -14.39 7.29 -6.20
CA PHE A 227 -13.56 7.20 -7.41
C PHE A 227 -14.32 6.42 -8.49
N LYS A 228 -14.37 6.93 -9.72
CA LYS A 228 -15.15 6.36 -10.85
C LYS A 228 -16.60 5.99 -10.45
N ASN A 229 -17.28 6.87 -9.70
CA ASN A 229 -18.62 6.67 -9.11
C ASN A 229 -18.77 5.49 -8.12
N LEU A 230 -17.67 4.90 -7.65
CA LEU A 230 -17.66 3.89 -6.58
C LEU A 230 -17.27 4.55 -5.24
N HIS A 231 -18.02 4.25 -4.18
CA HIS A 231 -17.70 4.70 -2.82
C HIS A 231 -16.79 3.70 -2.12
N PHE A 232 -15.62 4.16 -1.68
CA PHE A 232 -14.62 3.35 -1.00
C PHE A 232 -14.58 3.69 0.50
N ARG A 233 -14.40 2.65 1.32
CA ARG A 233 -14.05 2.79 2.74
C ARG A 233 -12.72 2.11 2.98
N LEU A 234 -11.70 2.92 3.22
CA LEU A 234 -10.34 2.47 3.44
C LEU A 234 -10.03 2.52 4.94
N PHE A 235 -9.53 1.41 5.49
CA PHE A 235 -9.06 1.33 6.86
C PHE A 235 -7.53 1.28 6.88
N ASP A 236 -6.89 2.37 7.27
CA ASP A 236 -5.47 2.37 7.62
C ASP A 236 -5.29 1.84 9.05
N VAL A 237 -4.34 0.93 9.25
CA VAL A 237 -4.11 0.27 10.53
C VAL A 237 -2.61 0.25 10.86
N GLY A 238 -2.24 0.53 12.11
CA GLY A 238 -0.84 0.45 12.52
C GLY A 238 -0.24 -0.95 12.32
N GLY A 239 0.90 -1.05 11.63
CA GLY A 239 1.60 -2.33 11.36
C GLY A 239 2.42 -2.89 12.52
N GLN A 240 2.62 -2.12 13.59
CA GLN A 240 3.47 -2.46 14.74
C GLN A 240 2.85 -3.60 15.59
N ARG A 241 3.67 -4.38 16.33
CA ARG A 241 3.16 -5.57 17.05
C ARG A 241 2.13 -5.19 18.13
N SER A 242 2.22 -3.98 18.70
CA SER A 242 1.23 -3.41 19.64
C SER A 242 -0.13 -3.16 18.99
N GLU A 243 -0.14 -2.73 17.74
CA GLU A 243 -1.34 -2.24 17.04
C GLU A 243 -2.17 -3.38 16.43
N ARG A 244 -1.53 -4.50 16.06
CA ARG A 244 -2.19 -5.67 15.44
C ARG A 244 -3.36 -6.25 16.25
N LYS A 245 -3.38 -6.07 17.58
CA LYS A 245 -4.51 -6.49 18.42
C LYS A 245 -5.80 -5.74 18.09
N LYS A 246 -5.70 -4.51 17.58
CA LYS A 246 -6.84 -3.64 17.22
C LYS A 246 -7.45 -4.03 15.88
N TRP A 247 -6.70 -4.69 15.00
CA TRP A 247 -7.12 -4.99 13.63
C TRP A 247 -8.43 -5.77 13.53
N ILE A 248 -8.75 -6.63 14.51
CA ILE A 248 -10.02 -7.38 14.51
C ILE A 248 -11.27 -6.47 14.40
N HIS A 249 -11.17 -5.20 14.80
CA HIS A 249 -12.26 -4.22 14.68
C HIS A 249 -12.60 -3.80 13.25
N CYS A 250 -11.78 -4.10 12.23
CA CYS A 250 -12.09 -3.85 10.82
C CYS A 250 -12.40 -5.11 10.00
N PHE A 251 -12.38 -6.32 10.60
CA PHE A 251 -12.39 -7.60 9.89
C PHE A 251 -13.74 -8.05 9.27
N GLU A 252 -14.82 -7.29 9.43
CA GLU A 252 -16.15 -7.64 8.91
C GLU A 252 -16.38 -7.09 7.48
N ASP A 253 -17.03 -7.87 6.61
CA ASP A 253 -17.40 -7.58 5.19
C ASP A 253 -16.26 -7.10 4.26
N VAL A 254 -15.03 -7.52 4.54
CA VAL A 254 -13.83 -7.10 3.81
C VAL A 254 -13.87 -7.61 2.36
N THR A 255 -13.85 -6.67 1.42
CA THR A 255 -13.96 -6.94 -0.01
C THR A 255 -12.62 -7.42 -0.58
N ALA A 256 -11.54 -6.71 -0.25
CA ALA A 256 -10.16 -7.03 -0.60
C ALA A 256 -9.19 -6.58 0.51
N ILE A 257 -8.01 -7.19 0.56
CA ILE A 257 -6.91 -6.76 1.43
C ILE A 257 -5.81 -6.15 0.57
N ILE A 258 -5.36 -4.93 0.88
CA ILE A 258 -4.12 -4.37 0.32
C ILE A 258 -2.99 -4.64 1.28
N PHE A 259 -1.90 -5.20 0.80
CA PHE A 259 -0.83 -5.72 1.62
C PHE A 259 0.54 -5.19 1.21
N CYS A 260 1.13 -4.33 2.03
CA CYS A 260 2.34 -3.60 1.66
C CYS A 260 3.61 -4.21 2.27
N VAL A 261 4.52 -4.64 1.40
CA VAL A 261 5.87 -5.15 1.67
C VAL A 261 6.89 -4.08 1.29
N ALA A 262 8.00 -3.97 2.02
CA ALA A 262 9.16 -3.22 1.54
C ALA A 262 10.16 -4.21 0.98
N LEU A 263 10.37 -4.10 -0.32
CA LEU A 263 11.46 -4.77 -0.99
C LEU A 263 12.80 -4.39 -0.34
N SER A 264 13.00 -3.12 0.02
CA SER A 264 14.23 -2.62 0.67
C SER A 264 14.53 -3.15 2.08
N GLY A 265 13.64 -3.96 2.67
CA GLY A 265 13.78 -4.47 4.04
C GLY A 265 14.57 -5.78 4.20
N TYR A 266 14.96 -6.44 3.11
CA TYR A 266 15.55 -7.80 3.15
C TYR A 266 16.87 -7.93 3.93
N ASP A 267 17.70 -6.89 4.02
CA ASP A 267 19.01 -6.93 4.69
C ASP A 267 19.03 -6.17 6.03
N GLN A 268 17.86 -6.00 6.65
CA GLN A 268 17.68 -5.22 7.89
C GLN A 268 16.88 -6.01 8.93
N VAL A 269 17.01 -5.65 10.21
CA VAL A 269 16.27 -6.23 11.36
C VAL A 269 15.08 -5.37 11.79
N LEU A 270 14.25 -5.79 12.76
CA LEU A 270 13.10 -5.01 13.27
C LEU A 270 13.52 -3.88 14.23
N HIS A 271 12.55 -3.03 14.62
CA HIS A 271 12.79 -1.94 15.58
C HIS A 271 12.62 -2.40 17.02
N GLU A 272 11.54 -3.14 17.27
CA GLU A 272 11.22 -3.67 18.59
C GLU A 272 11.98 -4.97 18.91
N ASP A 273 12.87 -5.40 18.01
CA ASP A 273 13.56 -6.69 18.03
C ASP A 273 14.72 -6.66 17.01
N GLU A 274 15.92 -6.34 17.46
CA GLU A 274 17.10 -6.18 16.59
C GLU A 274 17.69 -7.52 16.11
N THR A 275 17.01 -8.65 16.34
CA THR A 275 17.42 -9.98 15.88
C THR A 275 16.59 -10.49 14.70
N THR A 276 15.29 -10.18 14.66
CA THR A 276 14.41 -10.66 13.60
C THR A 276 14.58 -9.82 12.33
N ASN A 277 14.92 -10.47 11.21
CA ASN A 277 14.93 -9.86 9.89
C ASN A 277 13.54 -9.27 9.51
N ARG A 278 13.51 -8.07 8.93
CA ARG A 278 12.26 -7.38 8.54
C ARG A 278 11.44 -8.23 7.61
N MET A 279 12.00 -8.67 6.48
CA MET A 279 11.33 -9.45 5.44
C MET A 279 10.86 -10.84 5.93
N HIS A 280 11.46 -11.40 6.99
CA HIS A 280 10.97 -12.62 7.65
C HIS A 280 9.81 -12.42 8.63
N GLU A 281 9.89 -11.43 9.53
CA GLU A 281 8.71 -10.99 10.32
C GLU A 281 7.60 -10.54 9.39
N SER A 282 8.00 -10.02 8.23
CA SER A 282 7.17 -9.80 7.06
C SER A 282 6.44 -11.10 6.74
N MET A 283 6.97 -12.00 5.89
CA MET A 283 6.20 -13.12 5.33
C MET A 283 5.40 -13.98 6.32
N LYS A 284 5.81 -14.06 7.60
CA LYS A 284 5.04 -14.69 8.70
C LYS A 284 3.66 -14.05 8.89
N LEU A 285 3.56 -12.73 8.77
CA LEU A 285 2.34 -11.97 8.89
C LEU A 285 1.45 -12.14 7.65
N PHE A 286 1.98 -12.07 6.43
CA PHE A 286 1.22 -12.43 5.23
C PHE A 286 0.66 -13.85 5.33
N ASP A 287 1.46 -14.83 5.76
CA ASP A 287 0.99 -16.21 5.99
C ASP A 287 -0.20 -16.26 6.97
N SER A 288 -0.14 -15.47 8.05
CA SER A 288 -1.21 -15.42 9.05
C SER A 288 -2.51 -14.75 8.57
N ILE A 289 -2.42 -13.81 7.62
CA ILE A 289 -3.56 -13.07 7.04
C ILE A 289 -4.13 -13.83 5.85
N CYS A 290 -3.27 -14.25 4.93
CA CYS A 290 -3.63 -15.00 3.73
C CYS A 290 -4.38 -16.28 4.08
N ASN A 291 -4.01 -16.94 5.18
CA ASN A 291 -4.65 -18.16 5.67
C ASN A 291 -5.62 -17.93 6.85
N ASN A 292 -6.00 -16.69 7.15
CA ASN A 292 -6.99 -16.41 8.20
C ASN A 292 -8.39 -16.86 7.78
N LYS A 293 -9.13 -17.49 8.70
CA LYS A 293 -10.53 -17.91 8.49
C LYS A 293 -11.46 -16.74 8.15
N TRP A 294 -11.23 -15.56 8.72
CA TRP A 294 -12.03 -14.35 8.46
C TRP A 294 -11.85 -13.84 7.02
N PHE A 295 -10.74 -14.19 6.37
CA PHE A 295 -10.37 -13.69 5.04
C PHE A 295 -10.38 -14.77 3.98
N LYS A 296 -10.99 -15.94 4.24
CA LYS A 296 -10.92 -17.10 3.35
C LYS A 296 -11.27 -16.76 1.90
N ASP A 297 -12.35 -16.00 1.72
CA ASP A 297 -12.93 -15.61 0.43
C ASP A 297 -12.69 -14.10 0.13
N THR A 298 -11.65 -13.53 0.74
CA THR A 298 -11.16 -12.15 0.54
C THR A 298 -9.90 -12.19 -0.32
N SER A 299 -9.95 -11.56 -1.49
CA SER A 299 -8.79 -11.41 -2.39
C SER A 299 -7.72 -10.52 -1.76
N ILE A 300 -6.46 -10.76 -2.11
CA ILE A 300 -5.33 -9.98 -1.56
C ILE A 300 -4.57 -9.33 -2.72
N ILE A 301 -4.25 -8.05 -2.56
CA ILE A 301 -3.46 -7.25 -3.48
C ILE A 301 -2.11 -6.98 -2.78
N LEU A 302 -1.05 -7.59 -3.28
CA LEU A 302 0.29 -7.57 -2.69
C LEU A 302 1.13 -6.46 -3.34
N PHE A 303 1.44 -5.41 -2.59
CA PHE A 303 2.35 -4.35 -3.01
C PHE A 303 3.77 -4.62 -2.55
N LEU A 304 4.59 -5.04 -3.51
CA LEU A 304 6.05 -5.08 -3.42
C LEU A 304 6.57 -3.65 -3.63
N ASN A 305 6.53 -2.86 -2.56
CA ASN A 305 6.80 -1.43 -2.59
C ASN A 305 8.29 -1.12 -2.33
N LYS A 306 8.68 0.12 -2.66
CA LYS A 306 10.05 0.65 -2.58
C LYS A 306 11.00 0.01 -3.59
N LYS A 307 10.49 -0.19 -4.81
CA LYS A 307 11.27 -0.72 -5.94
C LYS A 307 12.54 0.10 -6.22
N ASP A 308 12.45 1.42 -6.09
CA ASP A 308 13.52 2.41 -6.22
C ASP A 308 14.66 2.20 -5.22
N LEU A 309 14.32 1.96 -3.95
CA LEU A 309 15.32 1.68 -2.91
C LEU A 309 15.87 0.25 -3.03
N PHE A 310 15.09 -0.70 -3.52
CA PHE A 310 15.53 -2.08 -3.75
C PHE A 310 16.54 -2.17 -4.91
N GLU A 311 16.26 -1.52 -6.04
CA GLU A 311 17.12 -1.47 -7.22
C GLU A 311 18.53 -0.96 -6.89
N ASN A 312 18.62 0.09 -6.07
CA ASN A 312 19.90 0.65 -5.60
C ASN A 312 20.61 -0.22 -4.54
N LYS A 313 19.90 -1.12 -3.87
CA LYS A 313 20.42 -1.91 -2.73
C LYS A 313 20.86 -3.32 -3.14
N ILE A 314 20.13 -3.97 -4.04
CA ILE A 314 20.37 -5.36 -4.47
C ILE A 314 21.78 -5.55 -5.08
N ILE A 315 22.29 -4.53 -5.76
CA ILE A 315 23.66 -4.47 -6.31
C ILE A 315 24.77 -4.35 -5.25
N LYS A 316 24.46 -3.96 -4.01
CA LYS A 316 25.42 -3.75 -2.90
C LYS A 316 25.31 -4.77 -1.77
N SER A 317 24.12 -5.32 -1.58
CA SER A 317 23.75 -6.16 -0.44
C SER A 317 23.01 -7.39 -1.00
N PRO A 318 23.60 -8.60 -1.00
CA PRO A 318 23.01 -9.74 -1.71
C PRO A 318 21.74 -10.24 -1.03
N LEU A 319 20.78 -10.72 -1.83
CA LEU A 319 19.48 -11.22 -1.35
C LEU A 319 19.63 -12.44 -0.42
N SER A 320 20.76 -13.16 -0.52
CA SER A 320 21.10 -14.28 0.35
C SER A 320 21.25 -13.93 1.84
N ILE A 321 21.38 -12.64 2.20
CA ILE A 321 21.28 -12.18 3.60
C ILE A 321 19.89 -12.49 4.19
N CYS A 322 18.83 -12.40 3.39
CA CYS A 322 17.47 -12.76 3.79
C CYS A 322 17.13 -14.21 3.45
N PHE A 323 17.69 -14.74 2.37
CA PHE A 323 17.31 -16.05 1.83
C PHE A 323 18.56 -16.88 1.56
N PRO A 324 19.12 -17.58 2.56
CA PRO A 324 20.39 -18.31 2.40
C PRO A 324 20.41 -19.32 1.25
N ASP A 325 19.24 -19.87 0.89
CA ASP A 325 19.04 -20.80 -0.22
C ASP A 325 18.95 -20.11 -1.61
N TYR A 326 19.00 -18.78 -1.67
CA TYR A 326 18.96 -18.01 -2.92
C TYR A 326 20.29 -18.11 -3.67
N SER A 327 20.26 -18.84 -4.78
CA SER A 327 21.39 -19.04 -5.70
C SER A 327 21.25 -18.25 -7.02
N GLY A 328 20.24 -17.39 -7.14
CA GLY A 328 19.99 -16.57 -8.32
C GLY A 328 20.89 -15.33 -8.42
N PRO A 329 20.84 -14.61 -9.56
CA PRO A 329 21.58 -13.36 -9.73
C PRO A 329 21.06 -12.25 -8.81
N ASN A 330 21.93 -11.42 -8.25
CA ASN A 330 21.50 -10.22 -7.51
C ASN A 330 21.14 -9.06 -8.47
N THR A 331 20.29 -9.31 -9.46
CA THR A 331 19.67 -8.26 -10.29
C THR A 331 18.35 -7.82 -9.67
N TYR A 332 17.87 -6.64 -10.09
CA TYR A 332 16.55 -6.16 -9.73
C TYR A 332 15.44 -7.15 -10.12
N GLN A 333 15.44 -7.64 -11.38
CA GLN A 333 14.36 -8.49 -11.89
C GLN A 333 14.32 -9.86 -11.18
N ASP A 334 15.46 -10.55 -11.09
CA ASP A 334 15.56 -11.87 -10.44
C ASP A 334 15.17 -11.78 -8.94
N GLY A 335 15.57 -10.70 -8.27
CA GLY A 335 15.24 -10.45 -6.87
C GLY A 335 13.75 -10.18 -6.65
N ILE A 336 13.11 -9.39 -7.52
CA ILE A 336 11.66 -9.14 -7.51
C ILE A 336 10.89 -10.44 -7.70
N GLU A 337 11.23 -11.23 -8.72
CA GLU A 337 10.54 -12.48 -9.04
C GLU A 337 10.68 -13.51 -7.91
N TYR A 338 11.87 -13.64 -7.34
CA TYR A 338 12.10 -14.51 -6.19
C TYR A 338 11.31 -14.07 -4.95
N ILE A 339 11.36 -12.78 -4.59
CA ILE A 339 10.59 -12.27 -3.44
C ILE A 339 9.09 -12.49 -3.68
N LYS A 340 8.57 -12.21 -4.89
CA LYS A 340 7.17 -12.48 -5.25
C LYS A 340 6.82 -13.96 -5.03
N ALA A 341 7.61 -14.89 -5.56
CA ALA A 341 7.40 -16.32 -5.37
C ALA A 341 7.41 -16.74 -3.89
N GLN A 342 8.26 -16.12 -3.07
CA GLN A 342 8.30 -16.38 -1.62
C GLN A 342 7.00 -15.94 -0.91
N TYR A 343 6.34 -14.87 -1.34
CA TYR A 343 5.00 -14.50 -0.84
C TYR A 343 3.90 -15.39 -1.41
N ASP A 344 3.88 -15.61 -2.72
CA ASP A 344 2.87 -16.45 -3.39
C ASP A 344 2.86 -17.88 -2.76
N SER A 345 4.02 -18.40 -2.36
CA SER A 345 4.16 -19.69 -1.64
C SER A 345 3.43 -19.79 -0.29
N LYS A 346 3.03 -18.66 0.32
CA LYS A 346 2.30 -18.64 1.61
C LYS A 346 0.79 -18.78 1.43
N ASN A 347 0.27 -18.63 0.22
CA ASN A 347 -1.14 -18.84 -0.06
C ASN A 347 -1.45 -20.34 -0.11
N LYS A 348 -2.14 -20.86 0.92
CA LYS A 348 -2.51 -22.27 1.02
C LYS A 348 -3.91 -22.55 0.44
N SER A 349 -4.60 -21.54 -0.09
CA SER A 349 -5.94 -21.67 -0.67
C SER A 349 -5.85 -21.65 -2.20
N PRO A 350 -6.22 -22.73 -2.91
CA PRO A 350 -6.16 -22.79 -4.37
C PRO A 350 -7.17 -21.84 -5.04
N ASN A 351 -8.18 -21.38 -4.30
CA ASN A 351 -9.24 -20.50 -4.80
C ASN A 351 -9.02 -19.03 -4.44
N LYS A 352 -7.95 -18.71 -3.69
CA LYS A 352 -7.61 -17.32 -3.35
C LYS A 352 -6.60 -16.79 -4.36
N GLU A 353 -6.94 -15.66 -4.96
CA GLU A 353 -6.02 -14.93 -5.84
C GLU A 353 -5.21 -13.90 -5.03
N VAL A 354 -3.91 -13.85 -5.32
CA VAL A 354 -2.98 -12.84 -4.80
C VAL A 354 -2.49 -12.01 -6.00
N TYR A 355 -2.83 -10.73 -6.00
CA TYR A 355 -2.56 -9.79 -7.09
C TYR A 355 -1.29 -8.99 -6.76
N SER A 356 -0.15 -9.48 -7.23
CA SER A 356 1.18 -8.98 -6.83
C SER A 356 1.72 -7.92 -7.79
N HIS A 357 1.98 -6.72 -7.27
CA HIS A 357 2.39 -5.53 -8.03
C HIS A 357 3.60 -4.83 -7.41
N VAL A 358 4.47 -4.29 -8.26
CA VAL A 358 5.73 -3.66 -7.85
C VAL A 358 5.60 -2.15 -7.92
N THR A 359 5.68 -1.48 -6.77
CA THR A 359 5.29 -0.07 -6.60
C THR A 359 6.39 0.81 -6.02
N CYS A 360 6.28 2.12 -6.27
CA CYS A 360 7.02 3.15 -5.54
C CYS A 360 6.01 4.19 -5.08
N ALA A 361 5.69 4.25 -3.79
CA ALA A 361 4.60 5.12 -3.33
C ALA A 361 4.90 6.63 -3.35
N THR A 362 6.13 7.04 -3.68
CA THR A 362 6.45 8.44 -4.01
C THR A 362 6.23 8.77 -5.49
N ASP A 363 6.00 7.77 -6.36
CA ASP A 363 5.65 7.95 -7.77
C ASP A 363 4.13 7.90 -7.91
N THR A 364 3.56 9.07 -8.24
CA THR A 364 2.12 9.39 -8.27
C THR A 364 1.35 8.55 -9.30
N ASN A 365 2.02 8.03 -10.33
CA ASN A 365 1.39 7.17 -11.34
C ASN A 365 0.96 5.81 -10.76
N ASN A 366 1.56 5.34 -9.66
CA ASN A 366 1.20 4.05 -9.06
C ASN A 366 -0.21 4.06 -8.42
N ILE A 367 -0.78 5.22 -8.09
CA ILE A 367 -2.09 5.31 -7.45
C ILE A 367 -3.19 4.78 -8.36
N GLN A 368 -3.18 5.22 -9.64
CA GLN A 368 -4.19 4.82 -10.62
C GLN A 368 -4.15 3.30 -10.87
N PHE A 369 -2.94 2.73 -10.89
CA PHE A 369 -2.74 1.28 -10.95
C PHE A 369 -3.42 0.53 -9.78
N VAL A 370 -3.31 1.05 -8.54
CA VAL A 370 -4.00 0.45 -7.38
C VAL A 370 -5.50 0.42 -7.59
N PHE A 371 -6.09 1.51 -8.07
CA PHE A 371 -7.54 1.57 -8.27
C PHE A 371 -8.02 0.65 -9.35
N ASP A 372 -7.29 0.54 -10.46
CA ASP A 372 -7.69 -0.36 -11.53
C ASP A 372 -7.58 -1.82 -11.07
N ALA A 373 -6.51 -2.22 -10.37
CA ALA A 373 -6.39 -3.55 -9.76
C ALA A 373 -7.48 -3.84 -8.71
N VAL A 374 -7.81 -2.88 -7.83
CA VAL A 374 -8.92 -3.01 -6.86
C VAL A 374 -10.25 -3.13 -7.60
N THR A 375 -10.48 -2.33 -8.64
CA THR A 375 -11.71 -2.31 -9.45
C THR A 375 -11.89 -3.63 -10.19
N ASP A 376 -10.85 -4.17 -10.80
CA ASP A 376 -10.86 -5.47 -11.47
C ASP A 376 -11.18 -6.61 -10.49
N VAL A 377 -10.60 -6.59 -9.28
CA VAL A 377 -10.92 -7.56 -8.21
C VAL A 377 -12.40 -7.48 -7.80
N ILE A 378 -12.95 -6.27 -7.64
CA ILE A 378 -14.37 -6.06 -7.32
C ILE A 378 -15.26 -6.57 -8.45
N ILE A 379 -14.95 -6.21 -9.70
CA ILE A 379 -15.72 -6.62 -10.88
C ILE A 379 -15.67 -8.14 -11.04
N ALA A 380 -14.51 -8.77 -10.95
CA ALA A 380 -14.35 -10.22 -11.03
C ALA A 380 -15.08 -10.97 -9.90
N LYS A 381 -15.17 -10.37 -8.70
CA LYS A 381 -15.96 -10.90 -7.58
C LYS A 381 -17.46 -10.78 -7.84
N ASN A 382 -17.92 -9.63 -8.35
CA ASN A 382 -19.32 -9.40 -8.70
C ASN A 382 -19.77 -10.31 -9.86
N LEU A 383 -18.96 -10.48 -10.91
CA LEU A 383 -19.25 -11.37 -12.04
C LEU A 383 -19.35 -12.84 -11.62
N ARG A 384 -18.44 -13.32 -10.77
CA ARG A 384 -18.55 -14.66 -10.14
C ARG A 384 -19.81 -14.79 -9.28
N GLY A 385 -20.15 -13.75 -8.50
CA GLY A 385 -21.39 -13.69 -7.72
C GLY A 385 -22.67 -13.76 -8.56
N CYS A 386 -22.63 -13.29 -9.82
CA CYS A 386 -23.72 -13.39 -10.78
C CYS A 386 -23.71 -14.67 -11.63
N GLY A 387 -22.74 -15.58 -11.44
CA GLY A 387 -22.62 -16.82 -12.23
C GLY A 387 -22.21 -16.61 -13.69
N LEU A 388 -21.52 -15.51 -13.99
CA LEU A 388 -21.05 -15.14 -15.34
C LEU A 388 -19.59 -15.55 -15.62
N TYR A 389 -18.95 -16.26 -14.69
CA TYR A 389 -17.54 -16.63 -14.71
C TYR A 389 -17.28 -17.90 -13.90
#